data_AF-A0A316VEF1-F1
#
_entry.id   AF-A0A316VEF1-F1
#
_cell.length_a   1.000
_cell.length_b   1.000
_cell.length_c   1.000
_cell.angle_alpha   90.00
_cell.angle_beta   90.00
_cell.angle_gamma   90.00
#
_symmetry.space_group_name_H-M   'P 1'
#
loop_
_entity.id
_entity.type
_entity.pdbx_description
1 polymer ?
#
loop_
_entity_poly.entity_id
_entity_poly.type
_entity_poly.pdbx_seq_one_letter_code
_entity_poly.pdbx_strand_id
1 'polypeptide(L)'
;MLRSYIASLALITGLLTGSTLGQTFANNVTGISGTWSTGSGHVRTGLGFFNPITKNFTMPSTSGTSYSFTDDGFFETSTFTYKSNPQVNRCFTAALSWQHGKFTFNANNSLSLSPFPADGFVQVISPCAGQTVQMFHYSQFELIPMWNIYTDPHPGFQSGGGSAYAMTLYNDGGNGQAGAAKNVMWLVERPPAMLPTEQLYQEVLNSVGAEGSGDAKS
;
A
#
# COMPACT_ATOMS: atom_id res chain seq x y z
N MET A 1 -81.23 20.54 11.32
CA MET A 1 -80.79 19.83 10.10
C MET A 1 -79.28 20.04 9.98
N LEU A 2 -78.51 19.19 10.66
CA LEU A 2 -77.74 18.06 10.12
C LEU A 2 -76.33 18.45 9.62
N ARG A 3 -75.45 18.57 10.62
CA ARG A 3 -74.01 18.25 10.71
C ARG A 3 -73.21 18.12 9.40
N SER A 4 -72.30 19.08 9.20
CA SER A 4 -71.17 18.98 8.26
C SER A 4 -70.12 17.97 8.72
N TYR A 5 -69.64 17.17 7.76
CA TYR A 5 -68.53 16.24 7.89
C TYR A 5 -67.19 17.00 7.76
N ILE A 6 -66.24 16.73 8.65
CA ILE A 6 -64.83 17.05 8.44
C ILE A 6 -64.08 15.72 8.46
N ALA A 7 -63.58 15.33 7.30
CA ALA A 7 -62.66 14.22 7.13
C ALA A 7 -61.23 14.74 7.40
N SER A 8 -60.62 14.27 8.48
CA SER A 8 -59.22 14.58 8.80
C SER A 8 -58.31 13.55 8.14
N LEU A 9 -57.58 13.98 7.11
CA LEU A 9 -56.53 13.22 6.45
C LEU A 9 -55.24 13.35 7.28
N ALA A 10 -54.86 12.31 8.01
CA ALA A 10 -53.60 12.28 8.74
C ALA A 10 -52.45 11.91 7.78
N LEU A 11 -51.62 12.90 7.43
CA LEU A 11 -50.41 12.69 6.64
C LEU A 11 -49.28 12.22 7.58
N ILE A 12 -48.91 10.94 7.49
CA ILE A 12 -47.74 10.39 8.20
C ILE A 12 -46.50 10.70 7.37
N THR A 13 -45.78 11.77 7.72
CA THR A 13 -44.43 12.01 7.22
C THR A 13 -43.43 11.22 8.04
N GLY A 14 -42.93 10.11 7.50
CA GLY A 14 -41.81 9.37 8.06
C GLY A 14 -40.50 10.16 7.91
N LEU A 15 -39.91 10.56 9.03
CA LEU A 15 -38.58 11.16 9.07
C LEU A 15 -37.55 10.03 8.97
N LEU A 16 -36.98 9.81 7.78
CA LEU A 16 -35.77 9.00 7.64
C LEU A 16 -34.59 9.83 8.13
N THR A 17 -34.23 9.72 9.41
CA THR A 17 -32.93 10.17 9.89
C THR A 17 -31.87 9.22 9.34
N GLY A 18 -31.35 9.52 8.15
CA GLY A 18 -30.11 8.93 7.68
C GLY A 18 -28.99 9.38 8.61
N SER A 19 -28.55 8.51 9.51
CA SER A 19 -27.31 8.73 10.25
C SER A 19 -26.15 8.56 9.28
N THR A 20 -25.71 9.66 8.66
CA THR A 20 -24.37 9.71 8.09
C THR A 20 -23.40 9.57 9.26
N LEU A 21 -22.82 8.39 9.43
CA LEU A 21 -21.61 8.25 10.23
C LEU A 21 -20.56 9.13 9.57
N GLY A 22 -20.40 10.36 10.06
CA GLY A 22 -19.26 11.19 9.72
C GLY A 22 -18.03 10.43 10.18
N GLN A 23 -17.22 9.92 9.24
CA GLN A 23 -15.88 9.47 9.54
C GLN A 23 -15.13 10.69 10.08
N THR A 24 -14.98 10.79 11.39
CA THR A 24 -14.06 11.75 11.99
C THR A 24 -12.66 11.29 11.63
N PHE A 25 -12.07 11.91 10.60
CA PHE A 25 -10.66 11.73 10.30
C PHE A 25 -9.86 12.07 11.57
N ALA A 26 -9.08 11.12 12.05
CA ALA A 26 -8.16 11.38 13.15
C ALA A 26 -7.22 12.51 12.73
N ASN A 27 -7.13 13.56 13.54
CA ASN A 27 -6.11 14.59 13.34
C ASN A 27 -4.74 13.92 13.47
N ASN A 28 -4.03 13.77 12.35
CA ASN A 28 -2.69 13.20 12.34
C ASN A 28 -1.76 14.04 13.21
N VAL A 29 -1.05 13.40 14.16
CA VAL A 29 -0.18 14.10 15.11
C VAL A 29 1.13 14.62 14.49
N THR A 30 1.43 14.22 13.25
CA THR A 30 2.59 14.65 12.44
C THR A 30 2.25 14.48 10.95
N GLY A 31 3.04 15.09 10.06
CA GLY A 31 3.01 14.78 8.63
C GLY A 31 3.44 13.34 8.31
N ILE A 32 3.02 12.86 7.13
CA ILE A 32 3.26 11.48 6.66
C ILE A 32 4.71 11.23 6.20
N SER A 33 5.46 12.29 5.87
CA SER A 33 6.83 12.19 5.37
C SER A 33 7.76 11.43 6.32
N GLY A 34 8.52 10.50 5.78
CA GLY A 34 9.37 9.56 6.51
C GLY A 34 9.19 8.11 6.08
N THR A 35 10.05 7.24 6.61
CA THR A 35 9.97 5.79 6.43
C THR A 35 9.26 5.16 7.61
N TRP A 36 8.24 4.37 7.31
CA TRP A 36 7.41 3.65 8.26
C TRP A 36 7.61 2.16 8.06
N SER A 37 7.71 1.39 9.14
CA SER A 37 7.83 -0.07 9.05
C SER A 37 7.02 -0.79 10.10
N THR A 38 6.42 -1.91 9.71
CA THR A 38 5.73 -2.84 10.62
C THR A 38 6.72 -3.71 11.41
N GLY A 39 6.23 -4.37 12.46
CA GLY A 39 6.98 -5.40 13.19
C GLY A 39 8.23 -4.86 13.88
N SER A 40 9.34 -5.59 13.79
CA SER A 40 10.64 -5.20 14.34
C SER A 40 11.41 -4.17 13.51
N GLY A 41 10.84 -3.68 12.40
CA GLY A 41 11.46 -2.62 11.61
C GLY A 41 12.57 -3.08 10.66
N HIS A 42 12.73 -4.39 10.42
CA HIS A 42 13.79 -4.94 9.56
C HIS A 42 13.49 -4.85 8.06
N VAL A 43 12.22 -4.78 7.66
CA VAL A 43 11.86 -4.44 6.28
C VAL A 43 11.98 -2.93 6.15
N ARG A 44 12.78 -2.46 5.20
CA ARG A 44 13.02 -1.05 4.95
C ARG A 44 12.95 -0.79 3.46
N THR A 45 12.52 0.39 3.07
CA THR A 45 12.67 0.89 1.70
C THR A 45 14.12 1.29 1.43
N GLY A 46 14.46 1.51 0.15
CA GLY A 46 15.75 1.93 -0.34
C GLY A 46 16.68 0.79 -0.76
N LEU A 47 17.94 1.16 -1.01
CA LEU A 47 18.97 0.28 -1.57
C LEU A 47 19.26 -0.97 -0.72
N GLY A 48 18.98 -0.90 0.59
CA GLY A 48 19.12 -2.03 1.51
C GLY A 48 18.13 -3.17 1.26
N PHE A 49 17.06 -2.93 0.50
CA PHE A 49 16.02 -3.92 0.18
C PHE A 49 16.02 -4.31 -1.29
N PHE A 50 16.11 -3.34 -2.20
CA PHE A 50 16.18 -3.59 -3.64
C PHE A 50 17.34 -2.83 -4.28
N ASN A 51 18.17 -3.53 -5.05
CA ASN A 51 19.23 -2.92 -5.86
C ASN A 51 18.73 -2.70 -7.29
N PRO A 52 18.52 -1.45 -7.73
CA PRO A 52 17.96 -1.18 -9.05
C PRO A 52 18.98 -1.40 -10.20
N ILE A 53 20.27 -1.45 -9.93
CA ILE A 53 21.27 -1.70 -10.97
C ILE A 53 21.29 -3.20 -11.32
N THR A 54 21.36 -4.05 -10.30
CA THR A 54 21.43 -5.51 -10.48
C THR A 54 20.06 -6.18 -10.50
N LYS A 55 18.99 -5.45 -10.19
CA LYS A 55 17.61 -5.95 -10.01
C LYS A 55 17.52 -7.10 -9.01
N ASN A 56 18.20 -6.96 -7.87
CA ASN A 56 18.23 -8.01 -6.84
C ASN A 56 17.62 -7.52 -5.54
N PHE A 57 16.92 -8.43 -4.86
CA PHE A 57 16.44 -8.21 -3.51
C PHE A 57 17.47 -8.65 -2.46
N THR A 58 17.53 -7.90 -1.37
CA THR A 58 18.21 -8.30 -0.13
C THR A 58 17.14 -8.74 0.87
N MET A 59 17.22 -9.99 1.33
CA MET A 59 16.21 -10.55 2.23
C MET A 59 16.37 -9.99 3.66
N PRO A 60 15.33 -9.37 4.24
CA PRO A 60 15.33 -8.96 5.64
C PRO A 60 15.30 -10.16 6.60
N SER A 61 15.70 -9.95 7.85
CA SER A 61 15.70 -10.99 8.89
C SER A 61 14.30 -11.39 9.36
N THR A 62 13.28 -10.53 9.20
CA THR A 62 11.89 -10.80 9.58
C THR A 62 10.92 -10.27 8.53
N SER A 63 9.76 -10.90 8.39
CA SER A 63 8.68 -10.42 7.54
C SER A 63 8.12 -9.08 8.01
N GLY A 64 7.53 -8.34 7.08
CA GLY A 64 6.93 -7.04 7.33
C GLY A 64 6.71 -6.26 6.05
N THR A 65 6.22 -5.04 6.23
CA THR A 65 6.04 -4.05 5.17
C THR A 65 6.62 -2.72 5.63
N SER A 66 7.19 -1.98 4.68
CA SER A 66 7.64 -0.62 4.86
C SER A 66 7.15 0.28 3.75
N TYR A 67 6.78 1.51 4.12
CA TYR A 67 6.43 2.59 3.21
C TYR A 67 7.33 3.78 3.49
N SER A 68 7.82 4.42 2.44
CA SER A 68 8.41 5.75 2.53
C SER A 68 7.55 6.75 1.77
N PHE A 69 7.39 7.93 2.35
CA PHE A 69 6.70 9.05 1.71
C PHE A 69 7.58 10.29 1.80
N THR A 70 7.66 11.05 0.73
CA THR A 70 8.34 12.35 0.69
C THR A 70 7.34 13.50 0.68
N ASP A 71 7.78 14.68 1.07
CA ASP A 71 6.94 15.88 1.07
C ASP A 71 6.59 16.38 -0.35
N ASP A 72 7.36 15.97 -1.37
CA ASP A 72 7.15 16.30 -2.79
C ASP A 72 6.30 15.25 -3.55
N GLY A 73 5.68 14.30 -2.84
CA GLY A 73 4.64 13.45 -3.41
C GLY A 73 5.12 12.13 -4.00
N PHE A 74 6.27 11.60 -3.57
CA PHE A 74 6.76 10.28 -3.96
C PHE A 74 6.60 9.25 -2.85
N PHE A 75 6.39 8.00 -3.24
CA PHE A 75 6.34 6.88 -2.32
C PHE A 75 7.21 5.72 -2.79
N GLU A 76 7.65 4.89 -1.85
CA GLU A 76 8.17 3.56 -2.11
C GLU A 76 7.54 2.57 -1.13
N THR A 77 7.24 1.36 -1.61
CA THR A 77 6.74 0.25 -0.80
C THR A 77 7.67 -0.94 -0.92
N SER A 78 8.07 -1.49 0.23
CA SER A 78 8.84 -2.74 0.34
C SER A 78 8.08 -3.73 1.22
N THR A 79 7.84 -4.94 0.74
CA THR A 79 7.17 -5.99 1.53
C THR A 79 7.95 -7.29 1.47
N PHE A 80 8.13 -7.93 2.62
CA PHE A 80 8.63 -9.29 2.73
C PHE A 80 7.61 -10.15 3.49
N THR A 81 7.13 -11.20 2.83
CA THR A 81 6.27 -12.22 3.44
C THR A 81 6.97 -13.57 3.45
N TYR A 82 6.70 -14.37 4.48
CA TYR A 82 7.27 -15.68 4.66
C TYR A 82 6.21 -16.64 5.19
N LYS A 83 6.09 -17.82 4.58
CA LYS A 83 5.20 -18.90 4.99
C LYS A 83 6.00 -20.20 5.07
N SER A 84 6.08 -20.77 6.27
CA SER A 84 6.70 -22.08 6.49
C SER A 84 5.79 -23.23 6.07
N ASN A 85 6.38 -24.39 5.73
CA ASN A 85 5.67 -25.65 5.64
C ASN A 85 5.95 -26.50 6.89
N PRO A 86 4.95 -26.72 7.77
CA PRO A 86 5.16 -27.48 9.01
C PRO A 86 5.40 -28.98 8.76
N GLN A 87 4.97 -29.52 7.61
CA GLN A 87 5.21 -30.93 7.28
C GLN A 87 6.64 -31.17 6.79
N VAL A 88 7.21 -30.20 6.07
CA VAL A 88 8.57 -30.29 5.52
C VAL A 88 9.27 -28.96 5.74
N ASN A 89 10.01 -28.85 6.83
CA ASN A 89 10.66 -27.62 7.28
C ASN A 89 11.57 -26.93 6.24
N ARG A 90 12.21 -27.69 5.35
CA ARG A 90 13.03 -27.16 4.24
C ARG A 90 12.21 -26.52 3.12
N CYS A 91 10.91 -26.79 3.08
CA CYS A 91 9.99 -26.20 2.12
C CYS A 91 9.36 -24.96 2.75
N PHE A 92 9.59 -23.80 2.16
CA PHE A 92 8.95 -22.56 2.55
C PHE A 92 8.63 -21.76 1.30
N THR A 93 7.80 -20.74 1.46
CA THR A 93 7.58 -19.73 0.43
C THR A 93 7.87 -18.36 1.02
N ALA A 94 8.77 -17.64 0.38
CA ALA A 94 9.05 -16.23 0.66
C ALA A 94 8.68 -15.40 -0.56
N ALA A 95 8.09 -14.24 -0.35
CA ALA A 95 7.85 -13.26 -1.40
C ALA A 95 8.36 -11.89 -0.96
N LEU A 96 9.21 -11.29 -1.78
CA LEU A 96 9.70 -9.93 -1.63
C LEU A 96 9.10 -9.09 -2.75
N SER A 97 8.54 -7.93 -2.43
CA SER A 97 8.00 -7.01 -3.42
C SER A 97 8.51 -5.60 -3.17
N TRP A 98 8.90 -4.93 -4.25
CA TRP A 98 9.31 -3.53 -4.25
C TRP A 98 8.59 -2.81 -5.38
N GLN A 99 8.11 -1.60 -5.12
CA GLN A 99 7.67 -0.65 -6.14
C GLN A 99 7.76 0.77 -5.60
N HIS A 100 7.90 1.75 -6.48
CA HIS A 100 7.87 3.17 -6.12
C HIS A 100 7.16 4.01 -7.17
N GLY A 101 6.82 5.25 -6.82
CA GLY A 101 6.09 6.14 -7.72
C GLY A 101 5.61 7.39 -7.03
N LYS A 102 4.44 7.88 -7.44
CA LYS A 102 3.82 9.10 -6.89
C LYS A 102 2.61 8.77 -6.03
N PHE A 103 2.41 9.53 -4.97
CA PHE A 103 1.19 9.47 -4.19
C PHE A 103 0.45 10.81 -4.21
N THR A 104 -0.86 10.77 -4.02
CA THR A 104 -1.71 11.95 -3.95
C THR A 104 -2.63 11.89 -2.74
N PHE A 105 -2.79 13.03 -2.05
CA PHE A 105 -3.89 13.22 -1.11
C PHE A 105 -5.15 13.56 -1.90
N ASN A 106 -6.17 12.74 -1.75
CA ASN A 106 -7.46 12.96 -2.40
C ASN A 106 -8.31 13.92 -1.56
N ALA A 107 -9.32 14.55 -2.18
CA ALA A 107 -10.21 15.50 -1.51
C ALA A 107 -11.00 14.90 -0.33
N ASN A 108 -11.15 13.56 -0.30
CA ASN A 108 -11.76 12.81 0.79
C ASN A 108 -10.74 12.31 1.83
N ASN A 109 -9.53 12.87 1.86
CA ASN A 109 -8.40 12.49 2.72
C ASN A 109 -7.85 11.06 2.54
N SER A 110 -8.30 10.31 1.52
CA SER A 110 -7.65 9.06 1.14
C SER A 110 -6.31 9.30 0.43
N LEU A 111 -5.46 8.27 0.37
CA LEU A 111 -4.22 8.29 -0.43
C LEU A 111 -4.38 7.40 -1.65
N SER A 112 -3.87 7.86 -2.78
CA SER A 112 -3.71 7.04 -3.99
C SER A 112 -2.23 6.92 -4.31
N LEU A 113 -1.74 5.68 -4.41
CA LEU A 113 -0.34 5.34 -4.71
C LEU A 113 -0.30 4.81 -6.14
N SER A 114 0.37 5.54 -7.01
CA SER A 114 0.50 5.27 -8.44
C SER A 114 1.97 4.96 -8.75
N PRO A 115 2.35 3.68 -8.89
CA PRO A 115 3.73 3.29 -9.20
C PRO A 115 4.18 3.84 -10.55
N PHE A 116 5.49 4.02 -10.72
CA PHE A 116 6.05 4.09 -12.07
C PHE A 116 5.90 2.71 -12.71
N PRO A 117 5.27 2.59 -13.89
CA PRO A 117 4.90 1.29 -14.43
C PRO A 117 6.05 0.31 -14.52
N ALA A 118 7.23 0.74 -14.99
CA ALA A 118 8.42 -0.11 -15.17
C ALA A 118 9.19 -0.45 -13.88
N ASP A 119 8.85 0.19 -12.75
CA ASP A 119 9.66 0.22 -11.55
C ASP A 119 8.99 -0.51 -10.39
N GLY A 120 8.74 -1.79 -10.60
CA GLY A 120 8.45 -2.68 -9.50
C GLY A 120 8.71 -4.13 -9.85
N PHE A 121 9.08 -4.88 -8.83
CA PHE A 121 9.46 -6.28 -8.94
C PHE A 121 8.89 -7.07 -7.78
N VAL A 122 8.61 -8.34 -8.04
CA VAL A 122 8.32 -9.35 -7.03
C VAL A 122 9.29 -10.50 -7.23
N GLN A 123 9.95 -10.93 -6.16
CA GLN A 123 10.73 -12.15 -6.12
C GLN A 123 10.05 -13.19 -5.22
N VAL A 124 9.76 -14.36 -5.77
CA VAL A 124 9.22 -15.51 -5.05
C VAL A 124 10.31 -16.57 -4.91
N ILE A 125 10.54 -17.02 -3.68
CA ILE A 125 11.50 -18.07 -3.35
C ILE A 125 10.73 -19.27 -2.81
N SER A 126 10.89 -20.43 -3.44
CA SER A 126 10.25 -21.69 -3.05
C SER A 126 11.17 -22.88 -3.33
N PRO A 127 11.99 -23.31 -2.36
CA PRO A 127 13.00 -24.37 -2.57
C PRO A 127 12.44 -25.73 -3.00
N CYS A 128 11.16 -25.98 -2.76
CA CYS A 128 10.49 -27.23 -3.10
C CYS A 128 9.56 -27.11 -4.31
N ALA A 129 9.50 -25.95 -4.96
CA ALA A 129 8.82 -25.80 -6.25
C ALA A 129 9.75 -26.23 -7.40
N GLY A 130 9.20 -26.30 -8.62
CA GLY A 130 9.97 -26.61 -9.83
C GLY A 130 11.04 -25.55 -10.16
N GLN A 131 10.88 -24.31 -9.67
CA GLN A 131 11.90 -23.26 -9.73
C GLN A 131 12.09 -22.68 -8.32
N THR A 132 13.34 -22.60 -7.87
CA THR A 132 13.66 -22.16 -6.51
C THR A 132 13.48 -20.65 -6.33
N VAL A 133 13.81 -19.85 -7.34
CA VAL A 133 13.69 -18.39 -7.31
C VAL A 133 13.07 -17.93 -8.63
N GLN A 134 12.04 -17.10 -8.53
CA GLN A 134 11.37 -16.51 -9.68
C GLN A 134 11.21 -15.01 -9.44
N MET A 135 11.43 -14.20 -10.48
CA MET A 135 11.24 -12.76 -10.43
C MET A 135 10.25 -12.33 -11.50
N PHE A 136 9.33 -11.44 -11.11
CA PHE A 136 8.27 -10.92 -11.95
C PHE A 136 8.25 -9.40 -11.87
N HIS A 137 7.79 -8.78 -12.95
CA HIS A 137 7.45 -7.37 -12.94
C HIS A 137 6.21 -7.12 -12.08
N TYR A 138 6.16 -5.96 -11.42
CA TYR A 138 5.10 -5.61 -10.50
C TYR A 138 4.80 -4.12 -10.59
N SER A 139 3.55 -3.78 -10.88
CA SER A 139 3.05 -2.41 -10.81
C SER A 139 1.61 -2.49 -10.37
N GLN A 140 1.36 -2.13 -9.12
CA GLN A 140 0.03 -2.19 -8.52
C GLN A 140 -0.33 -0.84 -7.92
N PHE A 141 -1.38 -0.25 -8.48
CA PHE A 141 -2.06 0.87 -7.86
C PHE A 141 -2.60 0.46 -6.49
N GLU A 142 -2.46 1.35 -5.51
CA GLU A 142 -3.01 1.15 -4.17
C GLU A 142 -3.84 2.36 -3.74
N LEU A 143 -5.11 2.11 -3.42
CA LEU A 143 -5.95 3.06 -2.73
C LEU A 143 -5.90 2.77 -1.22
N ILE A 144 -5.64 3.80 -0.43
CA ILE A 144 -5.70 3.78 1.02
C ILE A 144 -6.85 4.69 1.44
N PRO A 145 -8.07 4.16 1.63
CA PRO A 145 -9.25 4.97 1.90
C PRO A 145 -9.17 5.77 3.20
N MET A 146 -8.42 5.24 4.17
CA MET A 146 -8.24 5.83 5.48
C MET A 146 -6.84 5.54 5.99
N TRP A 147 -6.28 6.52 6.67
CA TRP A 147 -5.01 6.42 7.37
C TRP A 147 -5.03 7.36 8.57
N ASN A 148 -4.25 7.03 9.59
CA ASN A 148 -4.09 7.88 10.75
C ASN A 148 -2.71 7.70 11.38
N ILE A 149 -2.17 8.79 11.89
CA ILE A 149 -0.90 8.85 12.60
C ILE A 149 -1.16 9.33 14.02
N TYR A 150 -0.66 8.57 14.98
CA TYR A 150 -0.84 8.82 16.41
C TYR A 150 0.47 8.55 17.16
N THR A 151 0.55 9.03 18.40
CA THR A 151 1.66 8.69 19.29
C THR A 151 1.33 7.39 20.00
N ASP A 152 2.16 6.37 19.79
CA ASP A 152 2.15 5.13 20.56
C ASP A 152 3.02 5.33 21.82
N PRO A 153 2.42 5.32 23.03
CA PRO A 153 3.16 5.53 24.27
C PRO A 153 3.94 4.29 24.74
N HIS A 154 3.72 3.11 24.14
CA HIS A 154 4.37 1.87 24.54
C HIS A 154 4.70 0.98 23.32
N PRO A 155 5.53 1.46 22.39
CA PRO A 155 5.94 0.66 21.24
C PRO A 155 6.75 -0.55 21.72
N GLY A 156 6.29 -1.75 21.39
CA GLY A 156 6.85 -3.01 21.90
C GLY A 156 8.33 -3.28 21.54
N PHE A 157 8.95 -2.45 20.70
CA PHE A 157 10.36 -2.53 20.32
C PHE A 157 11.27 -1.56 21.08
N GLN A 158 10.74 -0.63 21.89
CA GLN A 158 11.56 0.27 22.71
C GLN A 158 11.64 -0.23 24.16
N SER A 159 12.86 -0.49 24.63
CA SER A 159 13.09 -0.75 26.06
C SER A 159 13.05 0.55 26.86
N GLY A 160 12.17 0.65 27.86
CA GLY A 160 12.22 1.73 28.87
C GLY A 160 11.15 2.83 28.79
N GLY A 161 9.98 2.56 28.20
CA GLY A 161 8.84 3.49 28.26
C GLY A 161 8.96 4.71 27.34
N GLY A 162 9.66 4.55 26.21
CA GLY A 162 9.66 5.55 25.13
C GLY A 162 8.32 5.61 24.40
N SER A 163 8.13 6.65 23.58
CA SER A 163 6.99 6.75 22.66
C SER A 163 7.49 6.82 21.22
N ALA A 164 6.66 6.39 20.28
CA ALA A 164 6.95 6.43 18.85
C ALA A 164 5.74 6.92 18.06
N TYR A 165 5.97 7.56 16.92
CA TYR A 165 4.89 7.80 15.96
C TYR A 165 4.51 6.48 15.31
N ALA A 166 3.23 6.14 15.40
CA ALA A 166 2.64 4.97 14.76
C ALA A 166 1.65 5.42 13.70
N MET A 167 1.57 4.65 12.62
CA MET A 167 0.64 4.85 11.52
C MET A 167 -0.15 3.57 11.29
N THR A 168 -1.45 3.74 11.10
CA THR A 168 -2.34 2.68 10.62
C THR A 168 -2.89 3.10 9.28
N LEU A 169 -2.78 2.18 8.31
CA LEU A 169 -3.37 2.30 6.98
C LEU A 169 -4.51 1.29 6.88
N TYR A 170 -5.49 1.54 6.02
CA TYR A 170 -6.60 0.62 5.80
C TYR A 170 -6.59 0.11 4.36
N ASN A 171 -6.87 -1.17 4.18
CA ASN A 171 -7.09 -1.73 2.84
C ASN A 171 -8.34 -1.12 2.21
N ASP A 172 -8.40 -1.04 0.89
CA ASP A 172 -9.66 -0.79 0.19
C ASP A 172 -10.60 -1.99 0.35
N GLY A 173 -11.83 -1.71 0.82
CA GLY A 173 -12.91 -2.69 0.92
C GLY A 173 -13.50 -3.10 -0.44
N GLY A 174 -12.98 -2.55 -1.54
CA GLY A 174 -13.40 -2.84 -2.93
C GLY A 174 -14.43 -1.86 -3.48
N ASN A 175 -14.81 -0.86 -2.69
CA ASN A 175 -15.75 0.20 -3.06
C ASN A 175 -15.21 1.60 -2.72
N GLY A 176 -13.90 1.71 -2.49
CA GLY A 176 -13.23 2.93 -2.07
C GLY A 176 -13.44 3.28 -0.59
N GLN A 177 -14.08 2.41 0.20
CA GLN A 177 -14.22 2.58 1.64
C GLN A 177 -13.18 1.78 2.40
N ALA A 178 -12.86 2.22 3.62
CA ALA A 178 -11.92 1.52 4.48
C ALA A 178 -12.41 0.10 4.81
N GLY A 179 -11.59 -0.89 4.45
CA GLY A 179 -11.74 -2.29 4.84
C GLY A 179 -10.95 -2.61 6.11
N ALA A 180 -10.35 -3.80 6.15
CA ALA A 180 -9.51 -4.20 7.28
C ALA A 180 -8.29 -3.29 7.42
N ALA A 181 -7.95 -2.94 8.67
CA ALA A 181 -6.69 -2.27 8.99
C ALA A 181 -5.49 -3.13 8.54
N LYS A 182 -4.50 -2.49 7.95
CA LYS A 182 -3.17 -3.08 7.76
C LYS A 182 -2.46 -3.14 9.12
N ASN A 183 -1.39 -3.93 9.17
CA ASN A 183 -0.53 -3.96 10.35
C ASN A 183 -0.03 -2.54 10.68
N VAL A 184 -0.07 -2.19 11.96
CA VAL A 184 0.51 -0.93 12.44
C VAL A 184 1.99 -0.87 12.07
N MET A 185 2.43 0.32 11.71
CA MET A 185 3.81 0.62 11.38
C MET A 185 4.30 1.81 12.19
N TRP A 186 5.58 1.82 12.52
CA TRP A 186 6.18 2.92 13.28
C TRP A 186 7.14 3.71 12.40
N LEU A 187 7.26 5.00 12.69
CA LEU A 187 8.25 5.85 12.03
C LEU A 187 9.65 5.38 12.43
N VAL A 188 10.42 4.93 11.46
CA VAL A 188 11.76 4.38 11.67
C VAL A 188 12.86 5.26 11.10
N GLU A 189 12.53 6.19 10.20
CA GLU A 189 13.49 7.13 9.61
C GLU A 189 12.80 8.42 9.14
N ARG A 190 13.49 9.56 9.33
CA ARG A 190 13.10 10.86 8.78
C ARG A 190 14.39 11.69 8.59
N PRO A 191 14.76 12.13 7.38
CA PRO A 191 14.03 12.05 6.10
C PRO A 191 13.77 10.61 5.63
N PRO A 192 12.83 10.37 4.69
CA PRO A 192 12.53 9.03 4.17
C PRO A 192 13.74 8.43 3.43
N ALA A 193 14.01 7.16 3.67
CA ALA A 193 14.96 6.35 2.92
C ALA A 193 14.25 5.60 1.78
N MET A 194 14.46 6.02 0.53
CA MET A 194 13.93 5.33 -0.65
C MET A 194 14.89 5.46 -1.84
N LEU A 195 14.67 4.68 -2.88
CA LEU A 195 15.38 4.83 -4.15
C LEU A 195 15.02 6.19 -4.81
N PRO A 196 15.80 6.65 -5.82
CA PRO A 196 15.60 7.96 -6.40
C PRO A 196 14.15 8.21 -6.84
N THR A 197 13.64 9.41 -6.60
CA THR A 197 12.25 9.84 -6.88
C THR A 197 12.01 10.13 -8.36
N GLU A 198 12.48 9.24 -9.21
CA GLU A 198 12.34 9.28 -10.66
C GLU A 198 12.15 7.88 -11.22
N GLN A 199 11.63 7.80 -12.45
CA GLN A 199 11.48 6.51 -13.11
C GLN A 199 12.85 5.96 -13.53
N LEU A 200 13.17 4.76 -13.07
CA LEU A 200 14.46 4.09 -13.21
C LEU A 200 14.54 3.23 -14.48
N TYR A 201 13.43 2.66 -14.93
CA TYR A 201 13.37 1.80 -16.12
C TYR A 201 12.34 2.28 -17.15
N GLN A 202 12.47 1.84 -18.39
CA GLN A 202 11.49 2.10 -19.45
C GLN A 202 10.63 0.85 -19.70
N GLU A 203 9.32 1.04 -19.89
CA GLU A 203 8.47 -0.01 -20.44
C GLU A 203 8.64 -0.04 -21.97
N VAL A 204 9.01 -1.20 -22.52
CA VAL A 204 8.94 -1.42 -23.96
C VAL A 204 7.54 -1.93 -24.29
N LEU A 205 6.65 -1.02 -24.67
CA LEU A 205 5.40 -1.38 -25.33
C LEU A 205 5.76 -1.72 -26.78
N ASN A 206 5.78 -3.01 -27.15
CA ASN A 206 5.96 -3.38 -28.56
C ASN A 206 4.86 -2.68 -29.39
N SER A 207 5.27 -1.73 -30.24
CA SER A 207 4.39 -1.07 -31.18
C SER A 207 3.83 -2.10 -32.16
N VAL A 208 2.51 -2.20 -32.22
CA VAL A 208 1.82 -2.86 -33.33
C VAL A 208 2.19 -2.11 -34.62
N GLY A 209 2.87 -2.77 -35.56
CA GLY A 209 3.04 -2.26 -36.92
C GLY A 209 4.44 -2.31 -37.54
N ALA A 210 5.08 -3.47 -37.56
CA ALA A 210 6.07 -3.80 -38.60
C ALA A 210 5.68 -5.14 -39.23
N GLU A 211 4.46 -5.22 -39.73
CA GLU A 211 4.02 -6.30 -40.60
C GLU A 211 4.43 -5.94 -42.04
N GLY A 212 5.22 -6.82 -42.66
CA GLY A 212 5.84 -6.60 -43.96
C GLY A 212 4.82 -6.41 -45.09
N SER A 213 5.10 -5.45 -45.95
CA SER A 213 4.47 -5.21 -47.24
C SER A 213 5.48 -4.44 -48.09
N GLY A 214 6.01 -4.91 -49.21
CA GLY A 214 5.86 -6.19 -49.91
C GLY A 214 6.89 -6.22 -51.04
N ASP A 215 7.49 -7.39 -51.28
CA ASP A 215 8.22 -7.65 -52.52
C ASP A 215 7.25 -8.35 -53.48
N ALA A 216 6.65 -7.54 -54.35
CA ALA A 216 6.07 -7.98 -55.60
C ALA A 216 6.76 -7.19 -56.71
N LYS A 217 7.73 -7.80 -57.38
CA LYS A 217 8.09 -7.42 -58.74
C LYS A 217 8.25 -8.68 -59.60
N SER A 218 7.47 -8.63 -60.67
CA SER A 218 7.50 -9.43 -61.89
C SER A 218 8.88 -9.55 -62.51
#